data_AF-A0A1F8XSY7-F1
#
_entry.id   AF-A0A1F8XSY7-F1
#
_cell.length_a   1.000
_cell.length_b   1.000
_cell.length_c   1.000
_cell.angle_alpha   90.00
_cell.angle_beta   90.00
_cell.angle_gamma   90.00
#
_symmetry.space_group_name_H-M   'P 1'
#
loop_
_entity.id
_entity.type
_entity.pdbx_description
1 polymer ?
#
loop_
_entity_poly.entity_id
_entity_poly.type
_entity_poly.pdbx_seq_one_letter_code
_entity_poly.pdbx_strand_id
1 'polypeptide(L)'
;MKNQIRPVFVGVLLGIFSIIFGIFWAMYLATQHESIHRTLSMSARSSIEGKFVVSPGGGHADHAVGGHAQAGHDAVAGKMMNAEGDAKSMRSIHSDDEMEEAHERLTRGHLHAMGLGLITISVSVLLSFLSASHKMKTLAATCLGTGGFFYPFSWIIMGYRTPALGAESAAQSVVPIAGLSAILVLAGVFLTLFFLLRDFVKGRL
;
A
#
# COMPACT_ATOMS: atom_id res chain seq x y z
N MET A 1 38.52 -6.07 9.84
CA MET A 1 37.25 -5.64 9.20
C MET A 1 36.34 -6.80 8.76
N LYS A 2 36.82 -7.83 8.03
CA LYS A 2 35.94 -8.92 7.52
C LYS A 2 35.04 -9.59 8.58
N ASN A 3 35.49 -9.72 9.83
CA ASN A 3 34.71 -10.36 10.89
C ASN A 3 33.57 -9.49 11.46
N GLN A 4 33.63 -8.17 11.31
CA GLN A 4 32.62 -7.25 11.87
C GLN A 4 31.39 -7.08 10.97
N ILE A 5 31.53 -7.29 9.66
CA ILE A 5 30.46 -7.09 8.66
C ILE A 5 29.61 -8.35 8.47
N ARG A 6 30.18 -9.56 8.62
CA ARG A 6 29.45 -10.82 8.42
C ARG A 6 28.11 -10.90 9.17
N PRO A 7 27.99 -10.45 10.43
CA PRO A 7 26.73 -10.52 11.14
C PRO A 7 25.61 -9.65 10.54
N VAL A 8 25.95 -8.55 9.88
CA VAL A 8 24.97 -7.59 9.31
C VAL A 8 24.79 -7.73 7.79
N PHE A 9 25.55 -8.66 7.17
CA PHE A 9 25.58 -8.83 5.72
C PHE A 9 24.20 -9.10 5.12
N VAL A 10 23.35 -9.87 5.81
CA VAL A 10 21.98 -10.16 5.36
C VAL A 10 21.16 -8.87 5.22
N GLY A 11 21.24 -7.96 6.19
CA GLY A 11 20.54 -6.67 6.12
C GLY A 11 21.04 -5.82 4.96
N VAL A 12 22.36 -5.72 4.77
CA VAL A 12 22.95 -5.00 3.64
C VAL A 12 22.48 -5.58 2.29
N LEU A 13 22.50 -6.89 2.14
CA LEU A 13 22.06 -7.57 0.92
C LEU A 13 20.58 -7.31 0.61
N LEU A 14 19.70 -7.44 1.61
CA LEU A 14 18.27 -7.15 1.45
C LEU A 14 18.02 -5.67 1.14
N GLY A 15 18.78 -4.76 1.74
CA GLY A 15 18.71 -3.33 1.42
C GLY A 15 19.11 -3.03 -0.03
N ILE A 16 20.17 -3.67 -0.54
CA ILE A 16 20.56 -3.58 -1.96
C ILE A 16 19.46 -4.11 -2.87
N PHE A 17 18.89 -5.28 -2.56
CA PHE A 17 17.78 -5.82 -3.33
C PHE A 17 16.55 -4.90 -3.32
N SER A 18 16.24 -4.25 -2.19
CA SER A 18 15.16 -3.27 -2.10
C SER A 18 15.39 -2.06 -3.00
N ILE A 19 16.62 -1.53 -3.06
CA ILE A 19 16.99 -0.42 -3.96
C ILE A 19 16.87 -0.85 -5.42
N ILE A 20 17.44 -2.00 -5.78
CA ILE A 20 17.38 -2.53 -7.14
C ILE A 20 15.91 -2.71 -7.56
N PHE A 21 15.10 -3.31 -6.69
CA PHE A 21 13.67 -3.46 -6.91
C PHE A 21 12.99 -2.10 -7.11
N GLY A 22 13.28 -1.10 -6.27
CA GLY A 22 12.76 0.26 -6.41
C GLY A 22 13.09 0.89 -7.76
N ILE A 23 14.33 0.73 -8.25
CA ILE A 23 14.76 1.23 -9.57
C ILE A 23 13.99 0.54 -10.70
N PHE A 24 13.91 -0.79 -10.68
CA PHE A 24 13.13 -1.54 -11.68
C PHE A 24 11.66 -1.15 -11.66
N TRP A 25 11.10 -0.94 -10.47
CA TRP A 25 9.73 -0.51 -10.30
C TRP A 25 9.49 0.89 -10.88
N ALA A 26 10.40 1.85 -10.67
CA ALA A 26 10.30 3.17 -11.30
C ALA A 26 10.37 3.08 -12.84
N MET A 27 11.29 2.28 -13.38
CA MET A 27 11.36 2.07 -14.84
C MET A 27 10.07 1.42 -15.37
N TYR A 28 9.49 0.49 -14.63
CA TYR A 28 8.22 -0.12 -14.96
C TYR A 28 7.09 0.91 -14.98
N LEU A 29 6.94 1.75 -13.95
CA LEU A 29 5.93 2.82 -13.92
C LEU A 29 6.11 3.80 -15.08
N ALA A 30 7.36 4.17 -15.40
CA ALA A 30 7.66 5.12 -16.47
C ALA A 30 7.39 4.55 -17.88
N THR A 31 7.69 3.28 -18.12
CA THR A 31 7.57 2.65 -19.45
C THR A 31 6.20 2.02 -19.72
N GLN A 32 5.49 1.63 -18.66
CA GLN A 32 4.22 0.90 -18.75
C GLN A 32 3.03 1.74 -18.26
N HIS A 33 3.14 3.06 -18.24
CA HIS A 33 2.08 3.97 -17.80
C HIS A 33 0.71 3.65 -18.46
N GLU A 34 0.70 3.50 -19.79
CA GLU A 34 -0.51 3.14 -20.54
C GLU A 34 -1.07 1.76 -20.17
N SER A 35 -0.19 0.77 -19.99
CA SER A 35 -0.61 -0.58 -19.60
C SER A 35 -1.17 -0.60 -18.19
N ILE A 36 -0.59 0.18 -17.27
CA ILE A 36 -1.06 0.30 -15.89
C ILE A 36 -2.44 0.97 -15.91
N HIS A 37 -2.58 2.12 -16.57
CA HIS A 37 -3.85 2.82 -16.71
C HIS A 37 -4.95 1.93 -17.32
N ARG A 38 -4.60 1.14 -18.35
CA ARG A 38 -5.52 0.16 -18.95
C ARG A 38 -5.93 -0.93 -17.96
N THR A 39 -4.99 -1.53 -17.23
CA THR A 39 -5.29 -2.57 -16.22
C THR A 39 -6.16 -2.03 -15.10
N LEU A 40 -5.82 -0.84 -14.61
CA LEU A 40 -6.51 -0.13 -13.55
C LEU A 40 -7.96 0.23 -13.96
N SER A 41 -8.16 0.78 -15.16
CA SER A 41 -9.49 1.08 -15.70
C SER A 41 -10.33 -0.17 -15.99
N MET A 42 -9.73 -1.27 -16.46
CA MET A 42 -10.42 -2.56 -16.61
C MET A 42 -10.87 -3.09 -15.24
N SER A 43 -10.01 -2.98 -14.22
CA SER A 43 -10.34 -3.37 -12.85
C SER A 43 -11.54 -2.57 -12.31
N ALA A 44 -11.55 -1.25 -12.52
CA ALA A 44 -12.66 -0.37 -12.12
C ALA A 44 -13.98 -0.70 -12.85
N ARG A 45 -13.92 -0.99 -14.16
CA ARG A 45 -15.11 -1.39 -14.93
C ARG A 45 -15.69 -2.73 -14.46
N SER A 46 -14.82 -3.71 -14.19
CA SER A 46 -15.27 -5.03 -13.72
C SER A 46 -15.95 -4.99 -12.34
N SER A 47 -15.50 -4.11 -11.43
CA SER A 47 -16.13 -3.93 -10.12
C SER A 47 -17.50 -3.26 -10.23
N ILE A 48 -17.67 -2.37 -11.21
CA ILE A 48 -18.94 -1.73 -11.55
C ILE A 48 -19.94 -2.74 -12.12
N GLU A 49 -19.54 -3.57 -13.09
CA GLU A 49 -20.42 -4.57 -13.71
C GLU A 49 -20.83 -5.66 -12.71
N GLY A 50 -19.90 -6.11 -11.87
CA GLY A 50 -20.20 -7.09 -10.80
C GLY A 50 -21.23 -6.58 -9.79
N LYS A 51 -21.23 -5.27 -9.46
CA LYS A 51 -22.26 -4.66 -8.61
C LYS A 51 -23.65 -4.61 -9.28
N PHE A 52 -23.72 -4.59 -10.60
CA PHE A 52 -24.99 -4.48 -11.34
C PHE A 52 -25.66 -5.85 -11.55
N VAL A 53 -24.87 -6.92 -11.75
CA VAL A 53 -25.39 -8.28 -11.98
C VAL A 53 -25.97 -8.92 -10.69
N VAL A 54 -25.53 -8.49 -9.50
CA VAL A 54 -26.01 -9.03 -8.21
C VAL A 54 -27.33 -8.38 -7.73
N SER A 55 -27.90 -7.44 -8.49
CA SER A 55 -29.19 -6.81 -8.12
C SER A 55 -30.34 -7.12 -9.10
N PRO A 56 -30.91 -8.33 -9.03
CA PRO A 56 -32.32 -8.53 -9.32
C PRO A 56 -32.99 -9.22 -8.12
N GLY A 57 -33.47 -8.44 -7.13
CA GLY A 57 -34.43 -8.96 -6.13
C GLY A 57 -34.09 -8.77 -4.65
N GLY A 58 -33.60 -7.60 -4.24
CA GLY A 58 -33.55 -7.21 -2.82
C GLY A 58 -34.80 -6.42 -2.42
N GLY A 59 -35.93 -7.11 -2.20
CA GLY A 59 -37.16 -6.50 -1.72
C GLY A 59 -37.03 -6.01 -0.28
N HIS A 60 -36.85 -4.71 -0.09
CA HIS A 60 -37.13 -4.07 1.19
C HIS A 60 -38.64 -3.89 1.33
N ALA A 61 -39.25 -4.75 2.14
CA ALA A 61 -40.61 -4.57 2.62
C ALA A 61 -40.58 -3.56 3.77
N ASP A 62 -40.80 -2.28 3.45
CA ASP A 62 -41.10 -1.26 4.45
C ASP A 62 -42.60 -1.02 4.56
N HIS A 63 -43.00 -0.81 5.80
CA HIS A 63 -44.36 -0.74 6.29
C HIS A 63 -45.19 0.39 5.64
N ALA A 64 -46.44 0.04 5.32
CA ALA A 64 -47.49 0.94 4.88
C ALA A 64 -47.95 1.88 6.01
N VAL A 65 -48.07 3.18 5.72
CA VAL A 65 -49.15 4.04 6.23
C VAL A 65 -49.50 5.13 5.19
N GLY A 66 -50.67 4.94 4.57
CA GLY A 66 -51.70 5.94 4.25
C GLY A 66 -51.38 7.29 3.59
N GLY A 67 -52.03 7.53 2.44
CA GLY A 67 -52.83 8.74 2.26
C GLY A 67 -52.57 9.63 1.04
N HIS A 68 -53.61 9.70 0.19
CA HIS A 68 -53.99 10.78 -0.73
C HIS A 68 -53.36 10.91 -2.13
N ALA A 69 -54.29 10.89 -3.09
CA ALA A 69 -54.12 11.10 -4.51
C ALA A 69 -54.02 12.60 -4.87
N GLN A 70 -53.16 12.96 -5.83
CA GLN A 70 -53.54 13.85 -6.93
C GLN A 70 -52.47 13.93 -8.04
N ALA A 71 -52.96 13.77 -9.27
CA ALA A 71 -52.58 14.46 -10.50
C ALA A 71 -51.07 14.61 -10.86
N GLY A 72 -50.66 13.98 -11.97
CA GLY A 72 -49.41 14.32 -12.65
C GLY A 72 -48.86 13.24 -13.59
N HIS A 73 -49.67 12.72 -14.51
CA HIS A 73 -49.13 12.00 -15.66
C HIS A 73 -48.58 13.05 -16.62
N ASP A 74 -47.25 13.23 -16.66
CA ASP A 74 -46.43 13.76 -17.78
C ASP A 74 -45.02 14.22 -17.34
N ALA A 75 -44.72 14.28 -16.02
CA ALA A 75 -43.43 14.76 -15.50
C ALA A 75 -42.41 13.66 -15.11
N VAL A 76 -42.73 12.38 -15.31
CA VAL A 76 -41.89 11.26 -14.80
C VAL A 76 -40.74 10.91 -15.75
N ALA A 77 -40.90 11.12 -17.07
CA ALA A 77 -39.86 10.79 -18.05
C ALA A 77 -38.65 11.75 -17.98
N GLY A 78 -38.87 13.05 -17.78
CA GLY A 78 -37.79 14.05 -17.71
C GLY A 78 -36.96 13.99 -16.42
N LYS A 79 -37.54 13.52 -15.31
CA LYS A 79 -36.84 13.43 -14.02
C LYS A 79 -35.94 12.19 -13.91
N MET A 80 -36.26 11.12 -14.62
CA MET A 80 -35.42 9.92 -14.72
C MET A 80 -34.17 10.16 -15.60
N MET A 81 -34.29 10.93 -16.69
CA MET A 81 -33.13 11.23 -17.55
C MET A 81 -32.08 12.13 -16.87
N ASN A 82 -32.49 13.04 -15.97
CA ASN A 82 -31.54 13.83 -15.18
C ASN A 82 -30.92 13.04 -14.02
N ALA A 83 -31.67 12.14 -13.36
CA ALA A 83 -31.13 11.31 -12.29
C ALA A 83 -30.07 10.31 -12.80
N GLU A 84 -30.24 9.76 -14.01
CA GLU A 84 -29.22 8.92 -14.66
C GLU A 84 -27.99 9.73 -15.07
N GLY A 85 -28.17 10.95 -15.59
CA GLY A 85 -27.07 11.86 -15.92
C GLY A 85 -26.24 12.26 -14.70
N ASP A 86 -26.91 12.63 -13.61
CA ASP A 86 -26.26 13.01 -12.35
C ASP A 86 -25.58 11.81 -11.66
N ALA A 87 -26.22 10.63 -11.65
CA ALA A 87 -25.60 9.41 -11.11
C ALA A 87 -24.38 8.97 -11.93
N LYS A 88 -24.40 9.13 -13.26
CA LYS A 88 -23.28 8.78 -14.13
C LYS A 88 -22.13 9.79 -14.00
N SER A 89 -22.45 11.07 -13.84
CA SER A 89 -21.49 12.16 -13.58
C SER A 89 -20.79 11.97 -12.23
N MET A 90 -21.55 11.76 -11.16
CA MET A 90 -21.02 11.54 -9.81
C MET A 90 -20.20 10.25 -9.71
N ARG A 91 -20.55 9.21 -10.47
CA ARG A 91 -19.80 7.95 -10.54
C ARG A 91 -18.51 8.06 -11.35
N SER A 92 -18.49 8.88 -12.39
CA SER A 92 -17.27 9.19 -13.16
C SER A 92 -16.24 9.89 -12.28
N ILE A 93 -16.69 10.85 -11.45
CA ILE A 93 -15.83 11.58 -10.51
C ILE A 93 -15.18 10.59 -9.52
N HIS A 94 -15.98 9.71 -8.91
CA HIS A 94 -15.43 8.72 -7.97
C HIS A 94 -14.46 7.72 -8.61
N SER A 95 -14.67 7.32 -9.87
CA SER A 95 -13.74 6.42 -10.55
C SER A 95 -12.41 7.10 -10.86
N ASP A 96 -12.43 8.41 -11.16
CA ASP A 96 -11.20 9.16 -11.45
C ASP A 96 -10.38 9.37 -10.16
N ASP A 97 -11.04 9.68 -9.03
CA ASP A 97 -10.41 9.80 -7.71
C ASP A 97 -9.72 8.48 -7.26
N GLU A 98 -10.41 7.34 -7.41
CA GLU A 98 -9.84 6.02 -7.08
C GLU A 98 -8.64 5.66 -7.99
N MET A 99 -8.60 6.19 -9.21
CA MET A 99 -7.50 5.98 -10.15
C MET A 99 -6.27 6.80 -9.82
N GLU A 100 -6.46 8.06 -9.43
CA GLU A 100 -5.38 8.88 -8.92
C GLU A 100 -4.79 8.25 -7.65
N GLU A 101 -5.63 7.82 -6.71
CA GLU A 101 -5.15 7.20 -5.48
C GLU A 101 -4.42 5.87 -5.73
N ALA A 102 -4.87 5.07 -6.69
CA ALA A 102 -4.15 3.86 -7.11
C ALA A 102 -2.72 4.20 -7.60
N HIS A 103 -2.57 5.22 -8.44
CA HIS A 103 -1.25 5.66 -8.94
C HIS A 103 -0.37 6.20 -7.81
N GLU A 104 -0.92 6.99 -6.89
CA GLU A 104 -0.18 7.45 -5.73
C GLU A 104 0.35 6.28 -4.90
N ARG A 105 -0.48 5.26 -4.66
CA ARG A 105 -0.10 4.07 -3.87
C ARG A 105 1.00 3.27 -4.57
N LEU A 106 0.93 3.09 -5.90
CA LEU A 106 1.99 2.44 -6.67
C LEU A 106 3.31 3.24 -6.61
N THR A 107 3.22 4.57 -6.65
CA THR A 107 4.37 5.48 -6.52
C THR A 107 4.97 5.46 -5.11
N ARG A 108 4.14 5.39 -4.07
CA ARG A 108 4.59 5.22 -2.68
C ARG A 108 5.34 3.89 -2.50
N GLY A 109 4.97 2.85 -3.24
CA GLY A 109 5.73 1.60 -3.31
C GLY A 109 7.17 1.81 -3.77
N HIS A 110 7.40 2.59 -4.83
CA HIS A 110 8.74 2.98 -5.28
C HIS A 110 9.52 3.71 -4.19
N LEU A 111 8.93 4.78 -3.64
CA LEU A 111 9.59 5.63 -2.65
C LEU A 111 9.99 4.85 -1.39
N HIS A 112 9.12 3.97 -0.90
CA HIS A 112 9.43 3.12 0.24
C HIS A 112 10.50 2.07 -0.08
N ALA A 113 10.51 1.48 -1.28
CA ALA A 113 11.56 0.52 -1.66
C ALA A 113 12.96 1.17 -1.62
N MET A 114 13.07 2.37 -2.20
CA MET A 114 14.29 3.17 -2.18
C MET A 114 14.68 3.61 -0.76
N GLY A 115 13.75 4.25 -0.04
CA GLY A 115 14.00 4.82 1.28
C GLY A 115 14.32 3.75 2.32
N LEU A 116 13.51 2.70 2.42
CA LEU A 116 13.75 1.60 3.37
C LEU A 116 14.97 0.77 3.00
N GLY A 117 15.28 0.63 1.71
CA GLY A 117 16.53 -0.01 1.27
C GLY A 117 17.76 0.76 1.75
N LEU A 118 17.78 2.07 1.57
CA LEU A 118 18.87 2.93 2.04
C LEU A 118 18.98 2.94 3.58
N ILE A 119 17.87 3.06 4.29
CA ILE A 119 17.83 2.98 5.77
C ILE A 119 18.38 1.63 6.23
N THR A 120 17.96 0.53 5.61
CA THR A 120 18.41 -0.83 5.95
C THR A 120 19.92 -0.95 5.83
N ILE A 121 20.51 -0.48 4.71
CA ILE A 121 21.97 -0.51 4.51
C ILE A 121 22.66 0.34 5.57
N SER A 122 22.20 1.57 5.76
CA SER A 122 22.84 2.56 6.65
C SER A 122 22.84 2.10 8.10
N VAL A 123 21.69 1.62 8.60
CA VAL A 123 21.53 1.11 9.96
C VAL A 123 22.29 -0.21 10.14
N SER A 124 22.31 -1.09 9.13
CA SER A 124 23.10 -2.35 9.19
C SER A 124 24.60 -2.06 9.27
N VAL A 125 25.09 -1.08 8.50
CA VAL A 125 26.49 -0.64 8.55
C VAL A 125 26.80 -0.01 9.90
N LEU A 126 25.96 0.89 10.42
CA LEU A 126 26.11 1.47 11.75
C LEU A 126 26.19 0.38 12.84
N LEU A 127 25.27 -0.57 12.82
CA LEU A 127 25.20 -1.70 13.73
C LEU A 127 26.46 -2.57 13.72
N SER A 128 27.18 -2.61 12.59
CA SER A 128 28.44 -3.36 12.49
C SER A 128 29.53 -2.81 13.43
N PHE A 129 29.51 -1.51 13.72
CA PHE A 129 30.47 -0.83 14.59
C PHE A 129 30.09 -0.86 16.08
N LEU A 130 28.84 -1.20 16.42
CA LEU A 130 28.39 -1.27 17.80
C LEU A 130 28.90 -2.54 18.51
N SER A 131 29.04 -2.48 19.82
CA SER A 131 29.51 -3.58 20.69
C SER A 131 28.42 -4.63 20.98
N ALA A 132 27.48 -4.83 20.05
CA ALA A 132 26.47 -5.87 20.10
C ALA A 132 27.08 -7.26 19.79
N SER A 133 26.51 -8.32 20.35
CA SER A 133 26.91 -9.68 20.01
C SER A 133 26.53 -10.02 18.55
N HIS A 134 27.26 -10.95 17.92
CA HIS A 134 26.99 -11.33 16.52
C HIS A 134 25.54 -11.75 16.29
N LYS A 135 24.96 -12.53 17.22
CA LYS A 135 23.56 -12.97 17.14
C LYS A 135 22.58 -11.80 17.12
N MET A 136 22.81 -10.79 17.98
CA MET A 136 21.95 -9.60 18.04
C MET A 136 22.10 -8.73 16.79
N LYS A 137 23.32 -8.61 16.25
CA LYS A 137 23.55 -7.92 14.98
C LYS A 137 22.79 -8.57 13.83
N THR A 138 22.87 -9.90 13.74
CA THR A 138 22.16 -10.67 12.71
C THR A 138 20.65 -10.58 12.87
N LEU A 139 20.14 -10.68 14.09
CA LEU A 139 18.71 -10.52 14.36
C LEU A 139 18.21 -9.13 13.92
N ALA A 140 18.83 -8.06 14.40
CA ALA A 140 18.45 -6.69 14.04
C ALA A 140 18.52 -6.44 12.53
N ALA A 141 19.62 -6.84 11.89
CA ALA A 141 19.81 -6.66 10.45
C ALA A 141 18.82 -7.48 9.62
N THR A 142 18.47 -8.70 10.06
CA THR A 142 17.50 -9.57 9.37
C THR A 142 16.09 -9.01 9.52
N CYS A 143 15.67 -8.59 10.72
CA CYS A 143 14.37 -7.96 10.93
C CYS A 143 14.24 -6.70 10.09
N LEU A 144 15.25 -5.82 10.15
CA LEU A 144 15.25 -4.58 9.39
C LEU A 144 15.19 -4.82 7.88
N GLY A 145 16.04 -5.71 7.35
CA GLY A 145 16.08 -5.99 5.91
C GLY A 145 14.83 -6.70 5.41
N THR A 146 14.31 -7.67 6.16
CA THR A 146 13.10 -8.40 5.76
C THR A 146 11.89 -7.46 5.77
N GLY A 147 11.69 -6.70 6.85
CA GLY A 147 10.60 -5.73 6.92
C GLY A 147 10.73 -4.62 5.87
N GLY A 148 11.94 -4.09 5.68
CA GLY A 148 12.23 -3.05 4.70
C GLY A 148 11.97 -3.49 3.25
N PHE A 149 12.25 -4.77 2.95
CA PHE A 149 12.03 -5.34 1.63
C PHE A 149 10.56 -5.66 1.34
N PHE A 150 9.80 -6.17 2.32
CA PHE A 150 8.40 -6.57 2.11
C PHE A 150 7.38 -5.42 2.25
N TYR A 151 7.70 -4.37 3.00
CA TYR A 151 6.79 -3.22 3.18
C TYR A 151 6.40 -2.52 1.86
N PRO A 152 7.30 -2.28 0.89
CA PRO A 152 6.94 -1.73 -0.42
C PRO A 152 5.91 -2.55 -1.19
N PHE A 153 5.91 -3.88 -1.04
CA PHE A 153 4.94 -4.75 -1.72
C PHE A 153 3.51 -4.49 -1.23
N SER A 154 3.30 -4.11 0.04
CA SER A 154 1.96 -3.79 0.52
C SER A 154 1.39 -2.57 -0.20
N TRP A 155 2.20 -1.55 -0.48
CA TRP A 155 1.80 -0.38 -1.26
C TRP A 155 1.44 -0.73 -2.70
N ILE A 156 2.22 -1.60 -3.34
CA ILE A 156 1.99 -2.02 -4.71
C ILE A 156 0.71 -2.85 -4.82
N ILE A 157 0.52 -3.84 -3.95
CA ILE A 157 -0.69 -4.67 -3.90
C ILE A 157 -1.91 -3.79 -3.63
N MET A 158 -1.79 -2.85 -2.68
CA MET A 158 -2.87 -1.93 -2.36
C MET A 158 -3.22 -1.03 -3.56
N GLY A 159 -2.21 -0.50 -4.27
CA GLY A 159 -2.42 0.31 -5.48
C GLY A 159 -3.22 -0.45 -6.54
N TYR A 160 -2.84 -1.68 -6.87
CA TYR A 160 -3.58 -2.50 -7.85
C TYR A 160 -4.99 -2.90 -7.40
N ARG A 161 -5.24 -3.01 -6.09
CA ARG A 161 -6.56 -3.38 -5.56
C ARG A 161 -7.51 -2.20 -5.37
N THR A 162 -6.98 -0.99 -5.28
CA THR A 162 -7.76 0.25 -5.05
C THR A 162 -8.93 0.43 -6.03
N PRO A 163 -8.78 0.22 -7.34
CA PRO A 163 -9.87 0.48 -8.30
C PRO A 163 -11.00 -0.57 -8.23
N ALA A 164 -10.70 -1.77 -7.73
CA ALA A 164 -11.69 -2.83 -7.59
C ALA A 164 -12.43 -2.74 -6.24
N LEU A 165 -11.69 -2.45 -5.17
CA LEU A 165 -12.18 -2.57 -3.80
C LEU A 165 -12.54 -1.22 -3.16
N GLY A 166 -12.11 -0.11 -3.76
CA GLY A 166 -12.07 1.20 -3.12
C GLY A 166 -10.88 1.33 -2.18
N ALA A 167 -10.60 2.57 -1.78
CA ALA A 167 -9.44 2.96 -0.98
C ALA A 167 -9.30 2.17 0.32
N GLU A 168 -10.37 2.12 1.12
CA GLU A 168 -10.41 1.55 2.46
C GLU A 168 -10.24 0.03 2.44
N SER A 169 -11.06 -0.67 1.65
CA SER A 169 -11.01 -2.13 1.53
C SER A 169 -9.67 -2.61 0.97
N ALA A 170 -9.08 -1.88 0.01
CA ALA A 170 -7.75 -2.19 -0.48
C ALA A 170 -6.68 -2.08 0.62
N ALA A 171 -6.77 -1.06 1.48
CA ALA A 171 -5.86 -0.89 2.62
C ALA A 171 -6.01 -2.02 3.63
N GLN A 172 -7.24 -2.38 4.00
CA GLN A 172 -7.52 -3.52 4.90
C GLN A 172 -6.93 -4.83 4.36
N SER A 173 -6.98 -5.02 3.04
CA SER A 173 -6.49 -6.24 2.38
C SER A 173 -4.98 -6.47 2.50
N VAL A 174 -4.20 -5.45 2.88
CA VAL A 174 -2.74 -5.53 3.01
C VAL A 174 -2.23 -5.32 4.43
N VAL A 175 -3.12 -5.08 5.41
CA VAL A 175 -2.76 -4.87 6.81
C VAL A 175 -1.83 -5.97 7.37
N PRO A 176 -2.05 -7.27 7.12
CA PRO A 176 -1.19 -8.30 7.68
C PRO A 176 0.27 -8.19 7.21
N ILE A 177 0.49 -7.97 5.91
CA ILE A 177 1.84 -7.83 5.34
C ILE A 177 2.48 -6.49 5.71
N ALA A 178 1.71 -5.40 5.65
CA ALA A 178 2.19 -4.06 6.00
C ALA A 178 2.57 -3.99 7.48
N GLY A 179 1.70 -4.48 8.36
CA GLY A 179 1.87 -4.49 9.81
C GLY A 179 3.07 -5.33 10.24
N LEU A 180 3.17 -6.58 9.77
CA LEU A 180 4.33 -7.43 10.09
C LEU A 180 5.64 -6.80 9.60
N SER A 181 5.65 -6.29 8.36
CA SER A 181 6.84 -5.65 7.80
C SER A 181 7.27 -4.43 8.60
N ALA A 182 6.32 -3.57 8.99
CA ALA A 182 6.59 -2.41 9.83
C ALA A 182 7.13 -2.79 11.21
N ILE A 183 6.55 -3.80 11.87
CA ILE A 183 7.04 -4.31 13.16
C ILE A 183 8.48 -4.81 13.04
N LEU A 184 8.81 -5.53 11.98
CA LEU A 184 10.17 -6.03 11.73
C LEU A 184 11.17 -4.88 11.52
N VAL A 185 10.81 -3.85 10.74
CA VAL A 185 11.64 -2.64 10.58
C VAL A 185 11.88 -1.98 11.93
N LEU A 186 10.81 -1.71 12.68
CA LEU A 186 10.90 -1.05 13.98
C LEU A 186 11.72 -1.86 14.98
N ALA A 187 11.55 -3.18 15.03
CA ALA A 187 12.36 -4.05 15.90
C ALA A 187 13.86 -3.94 15.57
N GLY A 188 14.24 -3.95 14.29
CA GLY A 188 15.63 -3.78 13.87
C GLY A 188 16.21 -2.41 14.19
N VAL A 189 15.42 -1.34 13.97
CA VAL A 189 15.81 0.04 14.32
C VAL A 189 15.97 0.21 15.83
N PHE A 190 14.99 -0.21 16.62
CA PHE A 190 15.04 -0.07 18.08
C PHE A 190 16.17 -0.89 18.71
N LEU A 191 16.42 -2.10 18.22
CA LEU A 191 17.54 -2.90 18.71
C LEU A 191 18.89 -2.23 18.40
N THR A 192 19.02 -1.62 17.22
CA THR A 192 20.22 -0.85 16.86
C THR A 192 20.37 0.41 17.71
N LEU A 193 19.28 1.16 17.90
CA LEU A 193 19.26 2.36 18.75
C LEU A 193 19.62 2.03 20.21
N PHE A 194 19.10 0.93 20.74
CA PHE A 194 19.45 0.45 22.08
C PHE A 194 20.95 0.23 22.23
N PHE A 195 21.59 -0.44 21.27
CA PHE A 195 23.04 -0.66 21.32
C PHE A 195 23.83 0.63 21.11
N LEU A 196 23.35 1.54 20.26
CA LEU A 196 23.98 2.84 20.04
C LEU A 196 24.00 3.65 21.35
N LEU A 197 22.86 3.78 22.00
CA LEU A 197 22.72 4.50 23.27
C LEU A 197 23.53 3.86 24.39
N ARG A 198 23.50 2.53 24.49
CA ARG A 198 24.28 1.79 25.49
C ARG A 198 25.78 2.04 25.33
N ASP A 199 26.26 2.07 24.10
CA ASP A 199 27.68 2.26 23.81
C ASP A 199 28.11 3.71 24.02
N PHE A 200 27.24 4.67 23.70
CA PHE A 200 27.40 6.08 24.03
C PHE A 200 27.54 6.30 25.54
N VAL A 201 26.60 5.77 26.33
CA VAL A 201 26.62 5.89 27.81
C VAL A 201 27.86 5.24 28.43
N LYS A 202 28.41 4.20 27.80
CA LYS A 202 29.62 3.51 28.28
C LYS A 202 30.93 4.11 27.76
N GLY A 203 30.89 5.20 26.99
CA GLY A 203 32.08 5.82 26.41
C GLY A 203 32.82 4.91 25.42
N ARG A 204 32.07 4.10 24.66
CA ARG A 204 32.63 3.14 23.67
C ARG A 204 32.42 3.57 22.22
N LEU A 205 31.87 4.77 22.00
CA LEU A 205 31.73 5.43 20.71
C LEU A 205 32.86 6.45 20.52
#